data_AF-A0A834D4U7-F1
#
_entry.id   AF-A0A834D4U7-F1
#
_cell.length_a   1.000
_cell.length_b   1.000
_cell.length_c   1.000
_cell.angle_alpha   90.00
_cell.angle_beta   90.00
_cell.angle_gamma   90.00
#
_symmetry.space_group_name_H-M   'P 1'
#
loop_
_entity.id
_entity.type
_entity.pdbx_description
1 polymer ?
#
loop_
_entity_poly.entity_id
_entity_poly.type
_entity_poly.pdbx_seq_one_letter_code
_entity_poly.pdbx_strand_id
1 'polypeptide(L)'
;MMNSANGMMSASSSSATAQSPALKTYFKTPDGRYKLHYEKTHPSGLLHYAHGKTVTQVTLAHLKDKPTPSTPAAAPSSFSASSGVRSAAARLLGGSNGSRSFVGGNGGSKSVSGNGRVGSLGSSSSSNSMATTNFDGKGAYLVFNVGDAIFISDLNSQDKDPIKSIHFSNSNPVCHAFDQDAKDGHDLLIGLHSGDVYSLSLRQQLQDVGKKLVGAQHYNKDGSVNNSRCTSVAWVPGGDGAFVVAHTDGNLYVYEKSKDGAGDTSFPVVRDQMQFSVAHARYSKSNPVARWHICQGSINSIAFSTDGTYLATVGRDGYLRVFDYSKELIICGGKSYYGALLCCAWSMDGKYILTGGEDDLVQVWSMEDRKVVAWGEGHNSWVSGVAFDSYWSSPNSEGTGETIMYRFGSVGQDTQLLLWDLEMDEIVVPLRRCPPGGSPSYSAGNQSSHWDNVCPVGTLQPAPSMRDIPKITPLVSHRVHNEPLSGLIYTQESVLTVCRDGHIKSWMRPGMAESQSNNTETSSSSSLKEKPLFSSKIVSSSYKL
;
A
#
# COMPACT_ATOMS: atom_id res chain seq x y z
N MET A 1 46.19 51.37 31.04
CA MET A 1 45.05 50.60 31.59
C MET A 1 43.80 51.06 30.85
N MET A 2 43.22 50.24 29.99
CA MET A 2 41.81 50.35 29.55
C MET A 2 41.46 49.21 28.59
N ASN A 3 40.34 48.56 28.87
CA ASN A 3 39.69 47.50 28.11
C ASN A 3 39.32 47.94 26.69
N SER A 4 39.21 46.98 25.76
CA SER A 4 38.40 47.15 24.56
C SER A 4 37.67 45.85 24.23
N ALA A 5 36.34 45.94 24.28
CA ALA A 5 35.38 44.89 24.02
C ALA A 5 34.84 44.98 22.57
N ASN A 6 34.34 43.85 22.11
CA ASN A 6 33.79 43.53 20.80
C ASN A 6 32.70 44.46 20.27
N GLY A 7 32.69 44.65 18.95
CA GLY A 7 31.55 45.10 18.16
C GLY A 7 31.63 44.57 16.72
N MET A 8 30.93 43.48 16.42
CA MET A 8 30.73 42.94 15.07
C MET A 8 29.73 43.82 14.31
N MET A 9 30.10 44.26 13.10
CA MET A 9 29.17 44.81 12.10
C MET A 9 28.83 43.73 11.06
N SER A 10 27.54 43.49 10.88
CA SER A 10 26.95 42.57 9.90
C SER A 10 27.00 43.17 8.49
N ALA A 11 27.62 42.46 7.55
CA ALA A 11 27.50 42.74 6.12
C ALA A 11 26.30 41.99 5.52
N SER A 12 25.39 42.72 4.88
CA SER A 12 24.23 42.20 4.17
C SER A 12 24.61 41.59 2.82
N SER A 13 24.46 40.28 2.66
CA SER A 13 24.53 39.59 1.36
C SER A 13 23.12 39.39 0.80
N SER A 14 22.82 40.08 -0.30
CA SER A 14 21.61 39.89 -1.11
C SER A 14 21.59 38.48 -1.73
N SER A 15 20.71 37.62 -1.23
CA SER A 15 20.44 36.30 -1.82
C SER A 15 19.60 36.46 -3.08
N ALA A 16 20.25 36.36 -4.25
CA ALA A 16 19.55 36.09 -5.50
C ALA A 16 18.91 34.70 -5.39
N THR A 17 17.58 34.65 -5.39
CA THR A 17 16.80 33.41 -5.47
C THR A 17 16.99 32.77 -6.83
N ALA A 18 17.92 31.80 -6.91
CA ALA A 18 17.98 30.90 -8.05
C ALA A 18 16.68 30.08 -8.09
N GLN A 19 15.80 30.37 -9.04
CA GLN A 19 14.62 29.54 -9.31
C GLN A 19 15.09 28.14 -9.71
N SER A 20 14.63 27.11 -8.98
CA SER A 20 14.83 25.73 -9.39
C SER A 20 14.22 25.52 -10.79
N PRO A 21 14.89 24.79 -11.69
CA PRO A 21 14.38 24.57 -13.04
C PRO A 21 13.02 23.87 -12.96
N ALA A 22 12.04 24.39 -13.70
CA ALA A 22 10.69 23.84 -13.73
C ALA A 22 10.72 22.37 -14.16
N LEU A 23 10.03 21.51 -13.40
CA LEU A 23 9.92 20.09 -13.72
C LEU A 23 9.14 19.89 -15.01
N LYS A 24 9.59 18.92 -15.83
CA LYS A 24 8.87 18.54 -17.04
C LYS A 24 7.54 17.89 -16.65
N THR A 25 6.49 18.20 -17.40
CA THR A 25 5.13 17.67 -17.19
C THR A 25 4.88 16.36 -17.94
N TYR A 26 5.92 15.74 -18.51
CA TYR A 26 5.82 14.46 -19.19
C TYR A 26 7.18 13.77 -19.27
N PHE A 27 7.14 12.44 -19.40
CA PHE A 27 8.27 11.62 -19.80
C PHE A 27 7.87 10.70 -20.96
N LYS A 28 8.87 10.16 -21.66
CA LYS A 28 8.67 9.32 -22.85
C LYS A 28 9.22 7.93 -22.59
N THR A 29 8.52 6.95 -23.12
CA THR A 29 8.90 5.55 -23.20
C THR A 29 8.70 5.08 -24.66
N PRO A 30 9.13 3.87 -25.04
CA PRO A 30 8.86 3.31 -26.37
C PRO A 30 7.36 3.18 -26.68
N ASP A 31 6.53 2.90 -25.67
CA ASP A 31 5.06 2.82 -25.77
C ASP A 31 4.35 4.18 -25.87
N GLY A 32 5.06 5.29 -25.61
CA GLY A 32 4.55 6.64 -25.88
C GLY A 32 4.88 7.64 -24.78
N ARG A 33 4.01 8.64 -24.61
CA ARG A 33 4.23 9.75 -23.67
C ARG A 33 3.34 9.62 -22.44
N TYR A 34 3.98 9.52 -21.28
CA TYR A 34 3.33 9.64 -19.99
C TYR A 34 3.18 11.12 -19.63
N LYS A 35 1.95 11.60 -19.44
CA LYS A 35 1.66 13.02 -19.19
C LYS A 35 1.20 13.21 -17.75
N LEU A 36 1.74 14.22 -17.07
CA LEU A 36 1.23 14.66 -15.77
C LEU A 36 -0.21 15.14 -15.94
N HIS A 37 -1.14 14.53 -15.20
CA HIS A 37 -2.56 14.80 -15.32
C HIS A 37 -3.07 15.69 -14.17
N TYR A 38 -2.84 15.29 -12.93
CA TYR A 38 -3.10 16.14 -11.76
C TYR A 38 -2.10 15.88 -10.62
N GLU A 39 -2.16 16.76 -9.63
CA GLU A 39 -1.41 16.68 -8.38
C GLU A 39 -2.39 16.78 -7.21
N LYS A 40 -2.27 15.85 -6.25
CA LYS A 40 -3.02 15.82 -4.99
C LYS A 40 -2.07 16.12 -3.85
N THR A 41 -2.54 16.88 -2.87
CA THR A 41 -1.75 17.26 -1.69
C THR A 41 -2.67 17.50 -0.49
N HIS A 42 -2.07 17.52 0.69
CA HIS A 42 -2.73 18.02 1.90
C HIS A 42 -2.90 19.56 1.89
N PRO A 43 -3.91 20.11 2.60
CA PRO A 43 -4.08 21.56 2.68
C PRO A 43 -2.97 22.23 3.51
N SER A 44 -2.43 23.35 3.02
CA SER A 44 -1.25 24.03 3.57
C SER A 44 -1.39 24.56 5.01
N GLY A 45 -2.62 24.68 5.53
CA GLY A 45 -2.92 25.24 6.86
C GLY A 45 -3.11 24.22 7.99
N LEU A 46 -2.92 22.92 7.73
CA LEU A 46 -3.33 21.84 8.65
C LEU A 46 -2.18 21.12 9.37
N LEU A 47 -0.91 21.48 9.12
CA LEU A 47 0.22 20.91 9.85
C LEU A 47 0.40 21.63 11.19
N HIS A 48 -0.29 21.17 12.23
CA HIS A 48 0.07 21.54 13.59
C HIS A 48 1.36 20.79 13.97
N TYR A 49 2.45 21.54 14.11
CA TYR A 49 3.79 21.06 14.49
C TYR A 49 4.56 20.25 13.44
N ALA A 50 5.67 20.85 12.97
CA ALA A 50 6.75 20.15 12.28
C ALA A 50 7.52 19.26 13.27
N HIS A 51 7.02 18.06 13.57
CA HIS A 51 7.78 17.04 14.29
C HIS A 51 8.30 16.00 13.31
N GLY A 52 9.52 16.22 12.84
CA GLY A 52 10.32 15.23 12.13
C GLY A 52 9.88 14.94 10.70
N LYS A 53 10.83 14.52 9.86
CA LYS A 53 10.61 14.12 8.47
C LYS A 53 9.67 12.90 8.43
N THR A 54 8.36 13.10 8.33
CA THR A 54 7.42 12.00 8.17
C THR A 54 7.61 11.41 6.79
N VAL A 55 7.94 10.11 6.73
CA VAL A 55 7.91 9.38 5.46
C VAL A 55 6.45 9.22 5.07
N THR A 56 6.01 9.94 4.04
CA THR A 56 4.68 9.77 3.45
C THR A 56 4.62 8.46 2.70
N GLN A 57 3.69 7.59 3.08
CA GLN A 57 3.24 6.44 2.32
C GLN A 57 1.89 6.79 1.66
N VAL A 58 1.62 6.19 0.50
CA VAL A 58 0.30 6.19 -0.13
C VAL A 58 -0.13 4.74 -0.31
N THR A 59 -1.41 4.49 -0.10
CA THR A 59 -2.06 3.21 -0.41
C THR A 59 -3.26 3.49 -1.29
N LEU A 60 -3.39 2.68 -2.34
CA LEU A 60 -4.57 2.68 -3.21
C LEU A 60 -5.62 1.72 -2.62
N ALA A 61 -6.82 2.23 -2.38
CA ALA A 61 -7.92 1.49 -1.78
C ALA A 61 -9.11 1.42 -2.75
N HIS A 62 -9.45 0.22 -3.18
CA HIS A 62 -10.60 -0.02 -4.07
C HIS A 62 -11.79 -0.55 -3.27
N LEU A 63 -12.79 0.30 -3.03
CA LEU A 63 -14.02 -0.12 -2.34
C LEU A 63 -14.97 -0.82 -3.31
N LYS A 64 -15.23 -2.11 -3.07
CA LYS A 64 -16.23 -2.93 -3.79
C LYS A 64 -17.64 -2.70 -3.24
N ASP A 65 -18.65 -3.18 -3.97
CA ASP A 65 -20.05 -3.15 -3.57
C ASP A 65 -20.27 -3.82 -2.20
N LYS A 66 -21.15 -3.25 -1.38
CA LYS A 66 -21.63 -3.94 -0.18
C LYS A 66 -22.41 -5.17 -0.64
N PRO A 67 -22.06 -6.41 -0.22
CA PRO A 67 -22.94 -7.54 -0.47
C PRO A 67 -24.29 -7.24 0.19
N THR A 68 -25.34 -7.17 -0.62
CA THR A 68 -26.71 -7.13 -0.12
C THR A 68 -26.92 -8.37 0.74
N PRO A 69 -27.38 -8.26 2.00
CA PRO A 69 -27.77 -9.44 2.75
C PRO A 69 -28.86 -10.15 1.95
N SER A 70 -28.57 -11.37 1.50
CA SER A 70 -29.56 -12.22 0.86
C SER A 70 -30.66 -12.47 1.89
N THR A 71 -31.79 -11.80 1.72
CA THR A 71 -33.02 -12.16 2.42
C THR A 71 -33.27 -13.64 2.13
N PRO A 72 -33.36 -14.53 3.14
CA PRO A 72 -33.73 -15.91 2.85
C PRO A 72 -35.10 -15.88 2.18
N ALA A 73 -35.16 -16.35 0.93
CA ALA A 73 -36.40 -16.50 0.22
C ALA A 73 -37.34 -17.35 1.08
N ALA A 74 -38.53 -16.81 1.38
CA ALA A 74 -39.56 -17.54 2.08
C ALA A 74 -39.84 -18.85 1.32
N ALA A 75 -39.73 -19.98 2.03
CA ALA A 75 -40.09 -21.28 1.47
C ALA A 75 -41.57 -21.24 1.03
N PRO A 76 -41.92 -21.73 -0.17
CA PRO A 76 -43.31 -21.80 -0.59
C PRO A 76 -44.05 -22.81 0.28
N SER A 77 -45.13 -22.34 0.91
CA SER A 77 -46.05 -23.14 1.71
C SER A 77 -46.68 -24.25 0.86
N SER A 78 -46.30 -25.50 1.10
CA SER A 78 -47.06 -26.65 0.63
C SER A 78 -47.99 -27.13 1.74
N PHE A 79 -49.28 -27.12 1.42
CA PHE A 79 -50.34 -27.72 2.23
C PHE A 79 -50.25 -29.24 2.12
N SER A 80 -50.20 -29.93 3.26
CA SER A 80 -50.63 -31.34 3.34
C SER A 80 -51.38 -31.57 4.65
N ALA A 81 -52.63 -31.98 4.52
CA ALA A 81 -53.56 -32.25 5.62
C ALA A 81 -53.55 -33.73 6.03
N SER A 82 -54.08 -33.97 7.23
CA SER A 82 -54.39 -35.25 7.91
C SER A 82 -53.23 -35.90 8.69
N SER A 83 -53.42 -36.55 9.84
CA SER A 83 -54.47 -36.58 10.87
C SER A 83 -53.85 -37.27 12.08
N GLY A 84 -54.21 -36.90 13.31
CA GLY A 84 -53.66 -37.59 14.48
C GLY A 84 -53.98 -36.89 15.80
N VAL A 85 -55.21 -37.06 16.27
CA VAL A 85 -55.71 -36.58 17.56
C VAL A 85 -55.07 -37.36 18.71
N ARG A 86 -54.64 -36.67 19.78
CA ARG A 86 -54.92 -37.09 21.17
C ARG A 86 -54.78 -35.94 22.18
N SER A 87 -55.93 -35.70 22.80
CA SER A 87 -56.35 -34.92 23.96
C SER A 87 -55.41 -34.72 25.17
N ALA A 88 -55.54 -33.48 25.69
CA ALA A 88 -56.05 -33.09 27.02
C ALA A 88 -55.15 -33.11 28.29
N ALA A 89 -54.97 -31.88 28.79
CA ALA A 89 -55.39 -31.36 30.11
C ALA A 89 -54.78 -31.91 31.40
N ALA A 90 -54.20 -30.98 32.18
CA ALA A 90 -54.41 -30.72 33.63
C ALA A 90 -53.29 -29.78 34.13
N ARG A 91 -53.41 -28.92 35.15
CA ARG A 91 -54.48 -28.43 36.02
C ARG A 91 -53.87 -27.25 36.80
N LEU A 92 -54.65 -26.20 37.00
CA LEU A 92 -54.45 -25.14 37.99
C LEU A 92 -54.94 -25.60 39.36
N LEU A 93 -54.14 -25.44 40.43
CA LEU A 93 -54.47 -25.19 41.86
C LEU A 93 -53.15 -24.74 42.52
N GLY A 94 -53.00 -23.73 43.38
CA GLY A 94 -53.92 -22.94 44.20
C GLY A 94 -53.62 -23.13 45.71
N GLY A 95 -53.16 -22.07 46.41
CA GLY A 95 -53.09 -21.95 47.90
C GLY A 95 -51.65 -21.86 48.46
N SER A 96 -51.13 -20.66 48.85
CA SER A 96 -51.27 -19.91 50.13
C SER A 96 -50.67 -20.68 51.34
N ASN A 97 -49.95 -20.09 52.31
CA ASN A 97 -50.16 -18.84 53.03
C ASN A 97 -48.96 -18.48 53.97
N GLY A 98 -48.83 -17.19 54.34
CA GLY A 98 -48.20 -16.69 55.59
C GLY A 98 -46.86 -15.96 55.44
N SER A 99 -46.74 -14.64 55.23
CA SER A 99 -47.08 -13.45 56.05
C SER A 99 -46.03 -13.04 57.11
N ARG A 100 -45.37 -11.88 56.90
CA ARG A 100 -45.28 -10.74 57.84
C ARG A 100 -44.64 -9.52 57.17
N SER A 101 -45.21 -8.37 57.51
CA SER A 101 -45.12 -7.02 56.95
C SER A 101 -44.04 -6.15 57.65
N PHE A 102 -43.78 -4.85 57.43
CA PHE A 102 -44.62 -3.67 57.12
C PHE A 102 -43.69 -2.44 56.75
N VAL A 103 -44.19 -1.49 55.91
CA VAL A 103 -43.86 -0.03 55.65
C VAL A 103 -42.51 0.36 55.02
N GLY A 104 -42.38 1.21 53.97
CA GLY A 104 -43.25 2.21 53.30
C GLY A 104 -42.56 3.60 53.36
N GLY A 105 -42.50 4.50 52.35
CA GLY A 105 -43.07 4.58 51.01
C GLY A 105 -42.71 5.93 50.33
N ASN A 106 -43.43 6.21 49.22
CA ASN A 106 -43.50 7.40 48.34
C ASN A 106 -42.40 7.57 47.26
N GLY A 107 -42.68 7.83 45.98
CA GLY A 107 -43.90 8.09 45.17
C GLY A 107 -43.40 8.52 43.78
N GLY A 108 -43.93 8.13 42.62
CA GLY A 108 -45.28 8.41 42.13
C GLY A 108 -45.22 9.45 40.99
N SER A 109 -45.19 8.98 39.75
CA SER A 109 -45.20 9.70 38.46
C SER A 109 -46.42 10.60 38.21
N LYS A 110 -46.29 11.60 37.31
CA LYS A 110 -47.36 12.00 36.36
C LYS A 110 -46.88 12.90 35.21
N SER A 111 -47.38 12.58 34.02
CA SER A 111 -47.35 13.30 32.74
C SER A 111 -48.38 14.45 32.69
N VAL A 112 -48.07 15.54 31.98
CA VAL A 112 -49.07 16.50 31.47
C VAL A 112 -48.66 17.03 30.09
N SER A 113 -49.63 16.97 29.17
CA SER A 113 -49.72 17.54 27.82
C SER A 113 -50.15 19.02 27.84
N GLY A 114 -49.78 19.82 26.82
CA GLY A 114 -50.55 21.03 26.48
C GLY A 114 -49.87 22.11 25.61
N ASN A 115 -50.22 22.11 24.32
CA ASN A 115 -50.51 23.22 23.38
C ASN A 115 -49.60 24.48 23.24
N GLY A 116 -48.93 24.57 22.08
CA GLY A 116 -49.31 25.41 20.92
C GLY A 116 -49.17 26.94 20.96
N ARG A 117 -48.41 27.52 20.00
CA ARG A 117 -48.92 28.49 18.99
C ARG A 117 -47.84 28.94 17.99
N VAL A 118 -48.30 29.12 16.75
CA VAL A 118 -47.60 29.59 15.55
C VAL A 118 -47.43 31.11 15.57
N GLY A 119 -46.31 31.60 15.03
CA GLY A 119 -46.10 33.00 14.63
C GLY A 119 -44.95 33.09 13.61
N SER A 120 -45.29 33.32 12.34
CA SER A 120 -44.38 33.53 11.21
C SER A 120 -44.12 35.03 11.03
N LEU A 121 -42.86 35.42 10.74
CA LEU A 121 -42.42 36.33 9.65
C LEU A 121 -41.02 36.92 9.93
N GLY A 122 -40.12 36.81 8.95
CA GLY A 122 -38.83 37.52 8.92
C GLY A 122 -37.77 36.83 8.08
N SER A 123 -37.79 37.03 6.76
CA SER A 123 -36.80 36.55 5.80
C SER A 123 -35.42 37.21 5.97
N SER A 124 -34.34 36.43 5.90
CA SER A 124 -33.15 36.85 5.15
C SER A 124 -32.37 35.65 4.64
N SER A 125 -32.03 35.74 3.36
CA SER A 125 -31.36 34.76 2.52
C SER A 125 -29.89 34.58 2.89
N SER A 126 -29.47 33.33 3.12
CA SER A 126 -28.10 32.90 2.82
C SER A 126 -28.12 31.43 2.39
N SER A 127 -27.88 31.22 1.11
CA SER A 127 -27.72 29.91 0.48
C SER A 127 -26.40 29.30 0.92
N ASN A 128 -26.43 28.40 1.89
CA ASN A 128 -25.34 27.47 2.14
C ASN A 128 -25.82 26.07 1.73
N SER A 129 -25.65 25.74 0.45
CA SER A 129 -25.80 24.36 -0.01
C SER A 129 -24.57 23.58 0.45
N MET A 130 -24.63 22.98 1.64
CA MET A 130 -23.80 21.82 1.95
C MET A 130 -24.16 20.74 0.93
N ALA A 131 -23.27 20.51 -0.02
CA ALA A 131 -23.30 19.31 -0.84
C ALA A 131 -23.05 18.12 0.10
N THR A 132 -24.13 17.48 0.55
CA THR A 132 -24.09 16.07 0.93
C THR A 132 -23.70 15.30 -0.32
N THR A 133 -22.41 15.06 -0.52
CA THR A 133 -21.96 14.10 -1.51
C THR A 133 -22.44 12.73 -1.04
N ASN A 134 -23.44 12.20 -1.74
CA ASN A 134 -23.90 10.83 -1.54
C ASN A 134 -22.72 9.91 -1.85
N PHE A 135 -22.03 9.48 -0.81
CA PHE A 135 -20.98 8.48 -0.92
C PHE A 135 -21.66 7.16 -1.29
N ASP A 136 -21.70 6.85 -2.59
CA ASP A 136 -22.28 5.62 -3.12
C ASP A 136 -21.54 4.36 -2.62
N GLY A 137 -20.39 4.56 -1.99
CA GLY A 137 -19.62 3.53 -1.33
C GLY A 137 -18.82 2.68 -2.32
N LYS A 138 -18.52 3.21 -3.50
CA LYS A 138 -17.74 2.53 -4.53
C LYS A 138 -16.66 3.50 -5.03
N GLY A 139 -15.53 2.96 -5.46
CA GLY A 139 -14.50 3.77 -6.12
C GLY A 139 -13.09 3.46 -5.68
N ALA A 140 -12.15 4.16 -6.30
CA ALA A 140 -10.73 4.11 -5.99
C ALA A 140 -10.36 5.32 -5.14
N TYR A 141 -9.77 5.08 -3.97
CA TYR A 141 -9.37 6.11 -3.02
C TYR A 141 -7.87 6.04 -2.76
N LEU A 142 -7.28 7.20 -2.55
CA LEU A 142 -5.90 7.36 -2.09
C LEU A 142 -5.92 7.63 -0.60
N VAL A 143 -5.27 6.76 0.16
CA VAL A 143 -5.04 6.93 1.60
C VAL A 143 -3.57 7.28 1.79
N PHE A 144 -3.28 8.42 2.43
CA PHE A 144 -1.90 8.90 2.59
C PHE A 144 -1.67 9.63 3.89
N ASN A 145 -0.47 9.50 4.46
CA ASN A 145 -0.11 10.11 5.74
C ASN A 145 0.81 11.31 5.55
N VAL A 146 0.54 12.38 6.31
CA VAL A 146 1.45 13.52 6.44
C VAL A 146 1.37 14.01 7.89
N GLY A 147 2.53 14.15 8.56
CA GLY A 147 2.55 14.59 9.95
C GLY A 147 1.80 13.64 10.89
N ASP A 148 0.84 14.19 11.63
CA ASP A 148 -0.02 13.52 12.60
C ASP A 148 -1.35 13.02 12.00
N ALA A 149 -1.54 13.11 10.68
CA ALA A 149 -2.81 12.86 10.03
C ALA A 149 -2.75 11.85 8.89
N ILE A 150 -3.88 11.16 8.69
CA ILE A 150 -4.22 10.39 7.49
C ILE A 150 -5.24 11.18 6.68
N PHE A 151 -4.97 11.32 5.39
CA PHE A 151 -5.83 11.95 4.41
C PHE A 151 -6.40 10.90 3.46
N ILE A 152 -7.66 11.09 3.06
CA ILE A 152 -8.33 10.24 2.07
C ILE A 152 -8.83 11.14 0.95
N SER A 153 -8.44 10.83 -0.28
CA SER A 153 -8.89 11.52 -1.50
C SER A 153 -9.45 10.51 -2.49
N ASP A 154 -10.46 10.88 -3.27
CA ASP A 154 -10.88 10.09 -4.44
C ASP A 154 -9.76 10.14 -5.48
N LEU A 155 -9.39 9.00 -6.08
CA LEU A 155 -8.36 8.93 -7.12
C LEU A 155 -8.76 9.72 -8.37
N ASN A 156 -10.00 9.60 -8.81
CA ASN A 156 -10.49 10.12 -10.08
C ASN A 156 -10.95 11.58 -10.01
N SER A 157 -11.25 12.08 -8.80
CA SER A 157 -11.58 13.50 -8.63
C SER A 157 -10.40 14.41 -8.94
N GLN A 158 -10.66 15.54 -9.61
CA GLN A 158 -9.68 16.62 -9.82
C GLN A 158 -9.55 17.54 -8.59
N ASP A 159 -10.37 17.34 -7.57
CA ASP A 159 -10.29 18.11 -6.33
C ASP A 159 -8.94 17.87 -5.66
N LYS A 160 -8.29 18.99 -5.32
CA LYS A 160 -7.01 18.97 -4.61
C LYS A 160 -7.18 18.62 -3.14
N ASP A 161 -8.29 19.06 -2.55
CA ASP A 161 -8.55 18.86 -1.14
C ASP A 161 -8.99 17.41 -0.86
N PRO A 162 -8.50 16.82 0.25
CA PRO A 162 -8.91 15.49 0.66
C PRO A 162 -10.37 15.48 1.14
N ILE A 163 -11.06 14.38 0.86
CA ILE A 163 -12.44 14.12 1.29
C ILE A 163 -12.52 14.02 2.81
N LYS A 164 -11.52 13.37 3.42
CA LYS A 164 -11.47 13.12 4.87
C LYS A 164 -10.06 13.34 5.39
N SER A 165 -9.98 13.87 6.61
CA SER A 165 -8.74 13.95 7.39
C SER A 165 -8.97 13.36 8.77
N ILE A 166 -8.09 12.46 9.19
CA ILE A 166 -8.14 11.74 10.46
C ILE A 166 -6.87 12.10 11.23
N HIS A 167 -7.01 12.68 12.42
CA HIS A 167 -5.88 13.19 13.20
C HIS A 167 -5.57 12.27 14.39
N PHE A 168 -4.29 12.03 14.64
CA PHE A 168 -3.79 11.21 15.74
C PHE A 168 -3.05 12.09 16.75
N SER A 169 -3.64 12.31 17.93
CA SER A 169 -3.07 13.21 18.94
C SER A 169 -1.83 12.65 19.66
N ASN A 170 -1.68 11.33 19.70
CA ASN A 170 -0.72 10.68 20.60
C ASN A 170 0.54 10.21 19.87
N SER A 171 0.44 9.89 18.58
CA SER A 171 1.56 9.39 17.78
C SER A 171 1.25 9.50 16.29
N ASN A 172 2.26 9.80 15.48
CA ASN A 172 2.11 9.98 14.04
C ASN A 172 1.85 8.64 13.33
N PRO A 173 0.95 8.61 12.33
CA PRO A 173 0.81 7.48 11.42
C PRO A 173 2.04 7.37 10.51
N VAL A 174 2.58 6.15 10.39
CA VAL A 174 3.84 5.90 9.67
C VAL A 174 3.68 4.90 8.53
N CYS A 175 2.75 3.96 8.64
CA CYS A 175 2.45 3.02 7.58
C CYS A 175 1.00 2.57 7.61
N HIS A 176 0.49 2.12 6.47
CA HIS A 176 -0.88 1.66 6.32
C HIS A 176 -1.02 0.65 5.18
N ALA A 177 -2.04 -0.20 5.27
CA ALA A 177 -2.33 -1.23 4.27
C ALA A 177 -3.83 -1.44 4.14
N PHE A 178 -4.29 -1.68 2.91
CA PHE A 178 -5.71 -1.88 2.59
C PHE A 178 -5.94 -3.29 2.06
N ASP A 179 -6.98 -3.96 2.55
CA ASP A 179 -7.44 -5.26 2.06
C ASP A 179 -8.72 -5.08 1.24
N GLN A 180 -8.63 -5.34 -0.06
CA GLN A 180 -9.76 -5.25 -0.98
C GLN A 180 -10.78 -6.40 -0.80
N ASP A 181 -10.38 -7.50 -0.17
CA ASP A 181 -11.19 -8.70 -0.01
C ASP A 181 -11.79 -8.86 1.40
N ALA A 182 -11.55 -7.86 2.27
CA ALA A 182 -12.11 -7.80 3.61
C ALA A 182 -13.64 -7.84 3.59
N LYS A 183 -14.23 -8.83 4.29
CA LYS A 183 -15.68 -9.07 4.31
C LYS A 183 -16.40 -8.38 5.47
N ASP A 184 -15.68 -8.14 6.55
CA ASP A 184 -16.23 -7.70 7.83
C ASP A 184 -16.15 -6.18 8.04
N GLY A 185 -15.75 -5.46 6.98
CA GLY A 185 -15.62 -4.03 6.97
C GLY A 185 -14.36 -3.49 7.62
N HIS A 186 -13.46 -4.29 8.22
CA HIS A 186 -12.16 -3.79 8.67
C HIS A 186 -11.11 -4.02 7.58
N ASP A 187 -11.05 -3.08 6.65
CA ASP A 187 -10.27 -3.16 5.43
C ASP A 187 -8.98 -2.32 5.50
N LEU A 188 -8.84 -1.39 6.46
CA LEU A 188 -7.67 -0.52 6.57
C LEU A 188 -6.90 -0.74 7.89
N LEU A 189 -5.60 -0.99 7.75
CA LEU A 189 -4.62 -0.97 8.85
C LEU A 189 -3.85 0.34 8.87
N ILE A 190 -3.57 0.83 10.07
CA ILE A 190 -2.73 2.01 10.30
C ILE A 190 -1.75 1.69 11.43
N GLY A 191 -0.46 1.64 11.13
CA GLY A 191 0.62 1.54 12.10
C GLY A 191 1.15 2.91 12.50
N LEU A 192 1.44 3.08 13.79
CA LEU A 192 1.90 4.34 14.36
C LEU A 192 3.37 4.32 14.76
N HIS A 193 3.94 5.51 14.96
CA HIS A 193 5.29 5.69 15.47
C HIS A 193 5.51 5.10 16.88
N SER A 194 4.46 5.02 17.71
CA SER A 194 4.51 4.41 19.04
C SER A 194 4.58 2.88 19.04
N GLY A 195 4.37 2.24 17.88
CA GLY A 195 4.19 0.80 17.77
C GLY A 195 2.72 0.35 17.77
N ASP A 196 1.79 1.24 18.12
CA ASP A 196 0.36 0.96 18.11
C ASP A 196 -0.17 0.72 16.69
N VAL A 197 -1.19 -0.13 16.58
CA VAL A 197 -1.84 -0.42 15.29
C VAL A 197 -3.35 -0.33 15.41
N TYR A 198 -3.98 0.33 14.44
CA TYR A 198 -5.42 0.41 14.31
C TYR A 198 -5.90 -0.42 13.12
N SER A 199 -7.00 -1.14 13.31
CA SER A 199 -7.75 -1.81 12.23
C SER A 199 -9.15 -1.23 12.18
N LEU A 200 -9.58 -0.76 11.00
CA LEU A 200 -10.82 0.01 10.87
C LEU A 200 -11.46 -0.13 9.49
N SER A 201 -12.69 0.38 9.37
CA SER A 201 -13.41 0.47 8.11
C SER A 201 -13.21 1.80 7.41
N LEU A 202 -12.60 1.77 6.22
CA LEU A 202 -12.47 2.93 5.34
C LEU A 202 -13.85 3.50 4.98
N ARG A 203 -14.79 2.61 4.64
CA ARG A 203 -16.17 2.98 4.35
C ARG A 203 -16.84 3.72 5.51
N GLN A 204 -16.67 3.23 6.74
CA GLN A 204 -17.23 3.89 7.91
C GLN A 204 -16.58 5.26 8.17
N GLN A 205 -15.26 5.40 7.93
CA GLN A 205 -14.60 6.71 8.08
C GLN A 205 -15.15 7.76 7.09
N LEU A 206 -15.48 7.32 5.87
CA LEU A 206 -15.99 8.20 4.81
C LEU A 206 -17.46 8.62 5.03
N GLN A 207 -18.23 7.82 5.77
CA GLN A 207 -19.60 8.16 6.16
C GLN A 207 -19.67 9.09 7.37
N ASP A 208 -18.67 9.03 8.24
CA ASP A 208 -18.55 9.92 9.38
C ASP A 208 -17.99 11.29 8.97
N VAL A 209 -18.44 12.38 9.61
CA VAL A 209 -17.99 13.76 9.30
C VAL A 209 -16.90 14.24 10.29
N GLY A 210 -16.65 13.50 11.37
CA GLY A 210 -15.68 13.86 12.40
C GLY A 210 -14.21 13.80 11.94
N LYS A 211 -13.29 14.30 12.76
CA LYS A 211 -11.84 14.21 12.52
C LYS A 211 -11.15 13.10 13.31
N LYS A 212 -11.90 12.39 14.15
CA LYS A 212 -11.42 11.30 15.00
C LYS A 212 -11.73 9.96 14.36
N LEU A 213 -10.96 8.96 14.77
CA LEU A 213 -11.17 7.57 14.38
C LEU A 213 -12.51 7.05 14.88
N VAL A 214 -13.26 6.34 14.03
CA VAL A 214 -14.56 5.72 14.38
C VAL A 214 -14.53 4.22 14.12
N GLY A 215 -15.10 3.40 15.00
CA GLY A 215 -15.26 1.96 14.74
C GLY A 215 -13.95 1.18 14.61
N ALA A 216 -12.87 1.63 15.24
CA ALA A 216 -11.56 1.01 15.12
C ALA A 216 -11.26 0.05 16.26
N GLN A 217 -10.57 -1.04 15.94
CA GLN A 217 -9.90 -1.91 16.89
C GLN A 217 -8.46 -1.42 17.10
N HIS A 218 -7.96 -1.52 18.32
CA HIS A 218 -6.66 -1.00 18.74
C HIS A 218 -5.79 -2.12 19.29
N TYR A 219 -4.67 -2.36 18.62
CA TYR A 219 -3.68 -3.38 18.94
C TYR A 219 -2.40 -2.75 19.47
N ASN A 220 -1.66 -3.50 20.31
CA ASN A 220 -0.44 -3.02 20.96
C ASN A 220 -0.67 -1.69 21.67
N LYS A 221 -1.80 -1.58 22.37
CA LYS A 221 -2.22 -0.34 23.02
C LYS A 221 -1.14 0.13 23.99
N ASP A 222 -0.78 1.40 23.87
CA ASP A 222 0.22 2.08 24.70
C ASP A 222 1.60 1.39 24.65
N GLY A 223 1.94 0.74 23.53
CA GLY A 223 3.21 0.03 23.34
C GLY A 223 3.41 -1.19 24.26
N SER A 224 2.33 -1.77 24.77
CA SER A 224 2.35 -2.86 25.77
C SER A 224 3.04 -4.14 25.30
N VAL A 225 3.05 -4.41 24.01
CA VAL A 225 3.74 -5.56 23.38
C VAL A 225 5.13 -5.14 22.93
N ASN A 226 5.20 -4.01 22.21
CA ASN A 226 6.42 -3.45 21.66
C ASN A 226 6.26 -1.94 21.50
N ASN A 227 7.14 -1.15 22.11
CA ASN A 227 7.07 0.32 22.04
C ASN A 227 7.95 0.91 20.92
N SER A 228 8.58 0.07 20.10
CA SER A 228 9.37 0.52 18.96
C SER A 228 8.47 0.80 17.75
N ARG A 229 8.90 1.76 16.93
CA ARG A 229 8.13 2.27 15.79
C ARG A 229 7.75 1.18 14.81
N CYS A 230 6.49 1.21 14.34
CA CYS A 230 6.06 0.45 13.17
C CYS A 230 6.80 0.94 11.92
N THR A 231 7.29 0.01 11.11
CA THR A 231 7.95 0.31 9.84
C THR A 231 7.11 -0.09 8.66
N SER A 232 6.40 -1.22 8.76
CA SER A 232 5.50 -1.70 7.71
C SER A 232 4.39 -2.56 8.31
N VAL A 233 3.21 -2.50 7.71
CA VAL A 233 2.06 -3.34 8.05
C VAL A 233 1.55 -3.99 6.78
N ALA A 234 1.09 -5.24 6.87
CA ALA A 234 0.51 -5.93 5.74
C ALA A 234 -0.57 -6.92 6.22
N TRP A 235 -1.67 -6.98 5.48
CA TRP A 235 -2.63 -8.07 5.62
C TRP A 235 -2.01 -9.37 5.09
N VAL A 236 -2.34 -10.48 5.73
CA VAL A 236 -1.97 -11.82 5.24
C VAL A 236 -2.96 -12.18 4.13
N PRO A 237 -2.52 -12.38 2.88
CA PRO A 237 -3.43 -12.73 1.79
C PRO A 237 -4.20 -14.02 2.09
N GLY A 238 -5.53 -13.98 1.99
CA GLY A 238 -6.39 -15.12 2.33
C GLY A 238 -6.43 -15.49 3.83
N GLY A 239 -5.81 -14.69 4.70
CA GLY A 239 -5.66 -14.98 6.13
C GLY A 239 -6.86 -14.60 7.02
N ASP A 240 -8.03 -14.33 6.44
CA ASP A 240 -9.30 -14.03 7.14
C ASP A 240 -9.15 -13.02 8.30
N GLY A 241 -8.49 -11.87 8.03
CA GLY A 241 -8.26 -10.83 9.01
C GLY A 241 -6.98 -11.00 9.85
N ALA A 242 -6.10 -11.94 9.51
CA ALA A 242 -4.74 -11.97 10.00
C ALA A 242 -3.88 -10.89 9.32
N PHE A 243 -2.99 -10.26 10.10
CA PHE A 243 -2.06 -9.26 9.61
C PHE A 243 -0.73 -9.30 10.36
N VAL A 244 0.29 -8.73 9.75
CA VAL A 244 1.63 -8.65 10.29
C VAL A 244 2.09 -7.21 10.44
N VAL A 245 2.91 -6.96 11.46
CA VAL A 245 3.44 -5.65 11.81
C VAL A 245 4.93 -5.79 12.01
N ALA A 246 5.72 -5.07 11.22
CA ALA A 246 7.17 -5.01 11.33
C ALA A 246 7.61 -3.77 12.11
N HIS A 247 8.69 -3.89 12.88
CA HIS A 247 9.17 -2.87 13.78
C HIS A 247 10.65 -2.52 13.58
N THR A 248 11.03 -1.34 14.08
CA THR A 248 12.42 -0.82 14.01
C THR A 248 13.44 -1.59 14.84
N ASP A 249 12.99 -2.47 15.74
CA ASP A 249 13.85 -3.28 16.58
C ASP A 249 14.21 -4.65 15.96
N GLY A 250 13.68 -4.94 14.76
CA GLY A 250 13.95 -6.20 14.06
C GLY A 250 12.95 -7.31 14.34
N ASN A 251 11.87 -7.01 15.07
CA ASN A 251 10.79 -7.94 15.32
C ASN A 251 9.59 -7.69 14.40
N LEU A 252 8.92 -8.79 14.06
CA LEU A 252 7.64 -8.81 13.36
C LEU A 252 6.62 -9.54 14.24
N TYR A 253 5.43 -8.98 14.35
CA TYR A 253 4.33 -9.56 15.13
C TYR A 253 3.17 -9.92 14.23
N VAL A 254 2.58 -11.08 14.49
CA VAL A 254 1.39 -11.56 13.80
C VAL A 254 0.19 -11.35 14.70
N TYR A 255 -0.83 -10.67 14.18
CA TYR A 255 -2.09 -10.41 14.86
C TYR A 255 -3.24 -11.03 14.07
N GLU A 256 -4.30 -11.39 14.80
CA GLU A 256 -5.51 -11.94 14.20
C GLU A 256 -6.73 -11.20 14.74
N LYS A 257 -7.56 -10.67 13.84
CA LYS A 257 -8.70 -9.83 14.22
C LYS A 257 -9.72 -10.54 15.12
N SER A 258 -9.84 -11.85 14.97
CA SER A 258 -10.78 -12.70 15.73
C SER A 258 -10.39 -12.88 17.20
N LYS A 259 -9.14 -12.52 17.58
CA LYS A 259 -8.56 -12.78 18.90
C LYS A 259 -8.50 -11.54 19.79
N ASP A 260 -8.52 -11.77 21.10
CA ASP A 260 -8.58 -10.70 22.10
C ASP A 260 -7.18 -10.25 22.54
N GLY A 261 -7.03 -8.96 22.84
CA GLY A 261 -5.79 -8.39 23.39
C GLY A 261 -5.65 -8.48 24.92
N ALA A 262 -6.50 -9.25 25.60
CA ALA A 262 -6.63 -9.24 27.07
C ALA A 262 -5.72 -10.25 27.81
N GLY A 263 -4.91 -11.03 27.09
CA GLY A 263 -4.01 -12.04 27.66
C GLY A 263 -2.60 -11.52 27.97
N ASP A 264 -1.77 -12.36 28.59
CA ASP A 264 -0.32 -12.12 28.71
C ASP A 264 0.30 -12.07 27.31
N THR A 265 0.86 -10.90 26.96
CA THR A 265 1.47 -10.61 25.66
C THR A 265 2.98 -10.85 25.63
N SER A 266 3.54 -11.43 26.70
CA SER A 266 4.98 -11.64 26.82
C SER A 266 5.49 -12.80 25.98
N PHE A 267 6.58 -12.54 25.26
CA PHE A 267 7.34 -13.56 24.53
C PHE A 267 8.68 -13.86 25.22
N PRO A 268 9.25 -15.05 25.05
CA PRO A 268 10.60 -15.36 25.48
C PRO A 268 11.61 -14.34 24.93
N VAL A 269 12.62 -14.00 25.74
CA VAL A 269 13.72 -13.14 25.30
C VAL A 269 14.44 -13.81 24.12
N VAL A 270 14.73 -13.03 23.08
CA VAL A 270 15.54 -13.48 21.94
C VAL A 270 16.96 -13.76 22.45
N ARG A 271 17.41 -15.02 22.34
CA ARG A 271 18.73 -15.43 22.83
C ARG A 271 19.85 -15.00 21.90
N ASP A 272 19.65 -15.15 20.59
CA ASP A 272 20.59 -14.76 19.54
C ASP A 272 19.91 -13.76 18.61
N GLN A 273 20.38 -12.51 18.63
CA GLN A 273 19.83 -11.43 17.81
C GLN A 273 20.27 -11.49 16.34
N MET A 274 21.21 -12.36 16.01
CA MET A 274 21.70 -12.55 14.65
C MET A 274 20.92 -13.64 13.90
N GLN A 275 20.16 -14.46 14.62
CA GLN A 275 19.43 -15.58 14.06
C GLN A 275 17.93 -15.33 14.04
N PHE A 276 17.31 -15.81 12.97
CA PHE A 276 15.87 -15.86 12.89
C PHE A 276 15.29 -16.80 13.95
N SER A 277 14.22 -16.37 14.61
CA SER A 277 13.47 -17.23 15.53
C SER A 277 12.01 -16.83 15.60
N VAL A 278 11.13 -17.81 15.83
CA VAL A 278 9.70 -17.59 16.02
C VAL A 278 9.28 -18.07 17.39
N ALA A 279 8.49 -17.24 18.08
CA ALA A 279 7.87 -17.59 19.35
C ALA A 279 6.36 -17.39 19.21
N HIS A 280 5.59 -18.41 19.60
CA HIS A 280 4.14 -18.38 19.62
C HIS A 280 3.61 -17.94 20.98
N ALA A 281 2.45 -17.28 20.97
CA ALA A 281 1.76 -16.92 22.19
C ALA A 281 1.38 -18.16 22.98
N ARG A 282 1.46 -18.07 24.32
CA ARG A 282 1.12 -19.20 25.20
C ARG A 282 -0.38 -19.52 25.19
N TYR A 283 -1.21 -18.51 24.91
CA TYR A 283 -2.66 -18.61 24.92
C TYR A 283 -3.21 -18.53 23.50
N SER A 284 -4.05 -19.50 23.13
CA SER A 284 -4.57 -19.61 21.76
C SER A 284 -5.47 -18.45 21.33
N LYS A 285 -6.02 -17.70 22.28
CA LYS A 285 -6.93 -16.55 22.04
C LYS A 285 -6.28 -15.19 22.23
N SER A 286 -4.99 -15.12 22.59
CA SER A 286 -4.31 -13.85 22.82
C SER A 286 -3.73 -13.28 21.54
N ASN A 287 -3.84 -11.97 21.39
CA ASN A 287 -3.04 -11.18 20.48
C ASN A 287 -1.82 -10.58 21.20
N PRO A 288 -0.66 -10.46 20.52
CA PRO A 288 -0.31 -11.07 19.23
C PRO A 288 -0.23 -12.60 19.28
N VAL A 289 -0.40 -13.25 18.13
CA VAL A 289 -0.38 -14.71 17.96
C VAL A 289 1.05 -15.25 17.92
N ALA A 290 1.95 -14.54 17.26
CA ALA A 290 3.36 -14.92 17.15
C ALA A 290 4.26 -13.68 17.09
N ARG A 291 5.50 -13.86 17.53
CA ARG A 291 6.61 -12.92 17.34
C ARG A 291 7.72 -13.60 16.57
N TRP A 292 8.07 -13.01 15.44
CA TRP A 292 9.18 -13.38 14.59
C TRP A 292 10.32 -12.40 14.84
N HIS A 293 11.46 -12.88 15.34
CA HIS A 293 12.69 -12.09 15.36
C HIS A 293 13.42 -12.34 14.05
N ILE A 294 13.62 -11.29 13.25
CA ILE A 294 14.17 -11.41 11.89
C ILE A 294 15.67 -11.12 11.85
N CYS A 295 16.07 -10.01 12.47
CA CYS A 295 17.45 -9.53 12.45
C CYS A 295 17.73 -8.54 13.58
N GLN A 296 19.01 -8.25 13.80
CA GLN A 296 19.42 -7.15 14.65
C GLN A 296 19.21 -5.80 13.94
N GLY A 297 18.25 -5.01 14.43
CA GLY A 297 17.94 -3.67 13.92
C GLY A 297 16.73 -3.65 12.96
N SER A 298 16.45 -2.47 12.42
CA SER A 298 15.18 -2.16 11.75
C SER A 298 14.86 -3.05 10.55
N ILE A 299 13.65 -3.60 10.54
CA ILE A 299 13.01 -4.11 9.32
C ILE A 299 12.48 -2.88 8.57
N ASN A 300 12.93 -2.63 7.35
CA ASN A 300 12.56 -1.42 6.61
C ASN A 300 11.29 -1.62 5.79
N SER A 301 11.09 -2.80 5.22
CA SER A 301 9.93 -3.12 4.40
C SER A 301 9.63 -4.62 4.42
N ILE A 302 8.35 -4.96 4.24
CA ILE A 302 7.86 -6.32 4.10
C ILE A 302 6.92 -6.38 2.90
N ALA A 303 6.86 -7.53 2.23
CA ALA A 303 5.92 -7.76 1.15
C ALA A 303 5.55 -9.25 1.08
N PHE A 304 4.26 -9.55 1.01
CA PHE A 304 3.78 -10.91 0.70
C PHE A 304 3.85 -11.18 -0.80
N SER A 305 4.09 -12.43 -1.16
CA SER A 305 3.80 -12.92 -2.51
C SER A 305 2.29 -12.84 -2.79
N THR A 306 1.92 -12.76 -4.07
CA THR A 306 0.52 -12.61 -4.49
C THR A 306 -0.39 -13.76 -4.04
N ASP A 307 0.17 -14.95 -3.88
CA ASP A 307 -0.51 -16.14 -3.37
C ASP A 307 -0.52 -16.24 -1.82
N GLY A 308 0.18 -15.36 -1.11
CA GLY A 308 0.32 -15.38 0.35
C GLY A 308 1.25 -16.45 0.91
N THR A 309 1.88 -17.28 0.06
CA THR A 309 2.74 -18.38 0.49
C THR A 309 4.03 -17.87 1.13
N TYR A 310 4.61 -16.82 0.56
CA TYR A 310 5.92 -16.30 0.96
C TYR A 310 5.84 -14.88 1.51
N LEU A 311 6.68 -14.60 2.50
CA LEU A 311 6.89 -13.26 3.05
C LEU A 311 8.34 -12.84 2.79
N ALA A 312 8.52 -11.75 2.05
CA ALA A 312 9.82 -11.08 1.89
C ALA A 312 9.97 -10.00 2.95
N THR A 313 11.18 -9.88 3.51
CA THR A 313 11.56 -8.82 4.44
C THR A 313 12.92 -8.26 4.05
N VAL A 314 13.08 -6.95 4.20
CA VAL A 314 14.37 -6.26 4.01
C VAL A 314 14.67 -5.39 5.21
N GLY A 315 15.94 -5.33 5.61
CA GLY A 315 16.35 -4.70 6.86
C GLY A 315 17.59 -3.81 6.78
N ARG A 316 17.88 -3.16 7.91
CA ARG A 316 19.06 -2.31 8.13
C ARG A 316 20.38 -3.06 7.98
N ASP A 317 20.36 -4.36 8.21
CA ASP A 317 21.50 -5.26 8.07
C ASP A 317 21.87 -5.59 6.61
N GLY A 318 21.06 -5.10 5.66
CA GLY A 318 21.28 -5.24 4.22
C GLY A 318 20.87 -6.60 3.67
N TYR A 319 20.07 -7.39 4.38
CA TYR A 319 19.62 -8.69 3.87
C TYR A 319 18.17 -8.63 3.39
N LEU A 320 17.94 -9.22 2.22
CA LEU A 320 16.64 -9.75 1.82
C LEU A 320 16.50 -11.13 2.45
N ARG A 321 15.41 -11.38 3.16
CA ARG A 321 15.03 -12.70 3.66
C ARG A 321 13.63 -13.05 3.19
N VAL A 322 13.49 -14.24 2.62
CA VAL A 322 12.20 -14.79 2.17
C VAL A 322 11.86 -15.97 3.05
N PHE A 323 10.64 -15.95 3.58
CA PHE A 323 10.10 -16.98 4.47
C PHE A 323 8.92 -17.68 3.81
N ASP A 324 8.77 -18.97 4.04
CA ASP A 324 7.48 -19.63 3.88
C ASP A 324 6.65 -19.26 5.10
N TYR A 325 5.58 -18.50 4.87
CA TYR A 325 4.80 -17.90 5.94
C TYR A 325 4.09 -18.97 6.79
N SER A 326 3.56 -20.00 6.12
CA SER A 326 2.82 -21.09 6.77
C SER A 326 3.71 -22.01 7.59
N LYS A 327 4.92 -22.28 7.08
CA LYS A 327 5.88 -23.17 7.75
C LYS A 327 6.79 -22.44 8.73
N GLU A 328 6.81 -21.11 8.68
CA GLU A 328 7.65 -20.25 9.52
C GLU A 328 9.15 -20.53 9.37
N LEU A 329 9.59 -20.78 8.15
CA LEU A 329 10.98 -21.13 7.83
C LEU A 329 11.57 -20.18 6.80
N ILE A 330 12.86 -19.87 6.95
CA ILE A 330 13.62 -19.19 5.90
C ILE A 330 13.73 -20.13 4.70
N ILE A 331 13.35 -19.63 3.52
CA ILE A 331 13.52 -20.32 2.26
C ILE A 331 14.83 -19.90 1.59
N CYS A 332 15.13 -18.60 1.63
CA CYS A 332 16.30 -18.04 0.94
C CYS A 332 16.48 -16.58 1.30
N GLY A 333 17.60 -16.01 0.83
CA GLY A 333 17.85 -14.58 0.94
C GLY A 333 19.18 -14.21 0.33
N GLY A 334 19.46 -12.91 0.29
CA GLY A 334 20.68 -12.37 -0.28
C GLY A 334 21.06 -11.06 0.40
N LYS A 335 22.36 -10.78 0.47
CA LYS A 335 22.88 -9.50 0.96
C LYS A 335 22.95 -8.46 -0.16
N SER A 336 22.63 -7.22 0.16
CA SER A 336 22.93 -6.04 -0.64
C SER A 336 24.43 -5.95 -0.92
N TYR A 337 24.80 -5.24 -1.99
CA TYR A 337 26.22 -5.00 -2.26
C TYR A 337 26.85 -4.20 -1.12
N TYR A 338 26.13 -3.19 -0.63
CA TYR A 338 26.51 -2.40 0.52
C TYR A 338 25.27 -1.77 1.20
N GLY A 339 25.37 -1.48 2.50
CA GLY A 339 24.34 -0.74 3.22
C GLY A 339 23.02 -1.48 3.41
N ALA A 340 21.99 -0.77 3.89
CA ALA A 340 20.68 -1.34 4.15
C ALA A 340 19.86 -1.56 2.87
N LEU A 341 18.96 -2.53 2.89
CA LEU A 341 17.86 -2.62 1.90
C LEU A 341 16.63 -1.91 2.47
N LEU A 342 16.02 -1.04 1.68
CA LEU A 342 14.99 -0.10 2.11
C LEU A 342 13.58 -0.51 1.68
N CYS A 343 13.45 -1.13 0.51
CA CYS A 343 12.17 -1.51 -0.08
C CYS A 343 12.27 -2.85 -0.81
N CYS A 344 11.15 -3.58 -0.87
CA CYS A 344 11.02 -4.79 -1.67
C CYS A 344 9.64 -4.91 -2.31
N ALA A 345 9.55 -5.55 -3.48
CA ALA A 345 8.29 -5.84 -4.16
C ALA A 345 8.36 -7.16 -4.93
N TRP A 346 7.24 -7.89 -4.96
CA TRP A 346 7.11 -9.15 -5.68
C TRP A 346 6.61 -8.93 -7.11
N SER A 347 7.07 -9.78 -8.04
CA SER A 347 6.42 -9.94 -9.33
C SER A 347 5.05 -10.60 -9.16
N MET A 348 4.13 -10.33 -10.08
CA MET A 348 2.74 -10.81 -9.99
C MET A 348 2.64 -12.34 -10.02
N ASP A 349 3.60 -12.99 -10.69
CA ASP A 349 3.73 -14.45 -10.78
C ASP A 349 4.56 -15.09 -9.66
N GLY A 350 5.07 -14.28 -8.71
CA GLY A 350 5.85 -14.74 -7.57
C GLY A 350 7.25 -15.26 -7.90
N LYS A 351 7.74 -15.13 -9.14
CA LYS A 351 9.05 -15.65 -9.56
C LYS A 351 10.21 -14.74 -9.18
N TYR A 352 9.97 -13.43 -9.09
CA TYR A 352 11.01 -12.43 -8.88
C TYR A 352 10.68 -11.48 -7.74
N ILE A 353 11.73 -10.99 -7.10
CA ILE A 353 11.66 -9.97 -6.06
C ILE A 353 12.59 -8.82 -6.46
N LEU A 354 12.08 -7.60 -6.39
CA LEU A 354 12.88 -6.38 -6.50
C LEU A 354 13.28 -5.93 -5.10
N THR A 355 14.50 -5.45 -4.96
CA THR A 355 14.93 -4.74 -3.76
C THR A 355 15.66 -3.45 -4.12
N GLY A 356 15.46 -2.39 -3.34
CA GLY A 356 16.21 -1.14 -3.45
C GLY A 356 16.93 -0.81 -2.14
N GLY A 357 18.13 -0.24 -2.22
CA GLY A 357 19.01 -0.06 -1.06
C GLY A 357 19.67 1.31 -0.90
N GLU A 358 20.52 1.39 0.13
CA GLU A 358 21.42 2.52 0.41
C GLU A 358 22.68 2.53 -0.49
N ASP A 359 22.86 1.50 -1.31
CA ASP A 359 23.89 1.38 -2.34
C ASP A 359 23.46 2.00 -3.68
N ASP A 360 22.32 2.68 -3.72
CA ASP A 360 21.71 3.32 -4.91
C ASP A 360 21.32 2.32 -6.02
N LEU A 361 21.37 1.02 -5.72
CA LEU A 361 21.07 -0.04 -6.67
C LEU A 361 19.65 -0.56 -6.53
N VAL A 362 19.12 -1.04 -7.65
CA VAL A 362 17.98 -1.96 -7.67
C VAL A 362 18.51 -3.36 -7.92
N GLN A 363 18.09 -4.36 -7.14
CA GLN A 363 18.47 -5.75 -7.36
C GLN A 363 17.24 -6.55 -7.78
N VAL A 364 17.41 -7.40 -8.79
CA VAL A 364 16.41 -8.39 -9.20
C VAL A 364 16.86 -9.75 -8.67
N TRP A 365 16.00 -10.39 -7.90
CA TRP A 365 16.29 -11.64 -7.22
C TRP A 365 15.30 -12.72 -7.68
N SER A 366 15.80 -13.91 -8.04
CA SER A 366 15.02 -15.03 -8.59
C SER A 366 14.68 -16.04 -7.50
N MET A 367 13.39 -16.40 -7.36
CA MET A 367 12.91 -17.45 -6.45
C MET A 367 13.32 -18.85 -6.88
N GLU A 368 13.44 -19.08 -8.19
CA GLU A 368 13.84 -20.39 -8.71
C GLU A 368 15.31 -20.67 -8.40
N ASP A 369 16.19 -19.75 -8.79
CA ASP A 369 17.64 -19.86 -8.57
C ASP A 369 18.08 -19.58 -7.14
N ARG A 370 17.23 -18.86 -6.39
CA ARG A 370 17.47 -18.35 -5.04
C ARG A 370 18.69 -17.44 -4.93
N LYS A 371 18.90 -16.60 -5.95
CA LYS A 371 20.05 -15.67 -6.05
C LYS A 371 19.67 -14.37 -6.79
N VAL A 372 20.55 -13.37 -6.69
CA VAL A 372 20.44 -12.15 -7.48
C VAL A 372 20.77 -12.46 -8.94
N VAL A 373 19.93 -12.00 -9.88
CA VAL A 373 20.07 -12.28 -11.32
C VAL A 373 20.35 -11.04 -12.16
N ALA A 374 20.04 -9.83 -11.69
CA ALA A 374 20.37 -8.59 -12.37
C ALA A 374 20.49 -7.41 -11.40
N TRP A 375 21.34 -6.44 -11.72
CA TRP A 375 21.50 -5.18 -10.97
C TRP A 375 21.14 -3.98 -11.84
N GLY A 376 20.28 -3.11 -11.35
CA GLY A 376 19.96 -1.82 -11.94
C GLY A 376 20.81 -0.71 -11.35
N GLU A 377 21.62 -0.08 -12.20
CA GLU A 377 22.45 1.09 -11.86
C GLU A 377 21.87 2.33 -12.55
N GLY A 378 21.55 3.38 -11.78
CA GLY A 378 20.99 4.61 -12.36
C GLY A 378 20.53 5.66 -11.36
N HIS A 379 20.13 5.27 -10.15
CA HIS A 379 19.82 6.23 -9.09
C HIS A 379 21.11 6.91 -8.60
N ASN A 380 20.97 8.16 -8.13
CA ASN A 380 22.08 8.97 -7.58
C ASN A 380 21.95 9.18 -6.06
N SER A 381 21.06 8.41 -5.43
CA SER A 381 20.83 8.36 -3.99
C SER A 381 19.95 7.15 -3.68
N TRP A 382 19.68 6.93 -2.40
CA TRP A 382 19.04 5.71 -1.92
C TRP A 382 17.69 5.46 -2.59
N VAL A 383 17.47 4.21 -2.97
CA VAL A 383 16.21 3.76 -3.59
C VAL A 383 15.15 3.63 -2.50
N SER A 384 14.09 4.41 -2.59
CA SER A 384 13.04 4.47 -1.56
C SER A 384 11.81 3.63 -1.89
N GLY A 385 11.59 3.28 -3.16
CA GLY A 385 10.47 2.45 -3.58
C GLY A 385 10.75 1.71 -4.87
N VAL A 386 10.22 0.49 -4.97
CA VAL A 386 10.27 -0.36 -6.17
C VAL A 386 8.89 -0.98 -6.38
N ALA A 387 8.47 -1.15 -7.63
CA ALA A 387 7.20 -1.80 -7.95
C ALA A 387 7.24 -2.39 -9.36
N PHE A 388 6.68 -3.60 -9.53
CA PHE A 388 6.38 -4.14 -10.86
C PHE A 388 5.13 -3.47 -11.44
N ASP A 389 5.12 -3.29 -12.76
CA ASP A 389 3.97 -2.77 -13.48
C ASP A 389 3.08 -3.92 -13.95
N SER A 390 2.03 -4.25 -13.18
CA SER A 390 1.06 -5.30 -13.50
C SER A 390 0.16 -4.99 -14.70
N TYR A 391 0.10 -3.72 -15.11
CA TYR A 391 -0.81 -3.27 -16.16
C TYR A 391 -0.11 -3.10 -17.50
N TRP A 392 1.22 -3.23 -17.53
CA TRP A 392 1.99 -3.19 -18.75
C TRP A 392 2.11 -4.58 -19.37
N SER A 393 1.96 -4.64 -20.68
CA SER A 393 2.16 -5.86 -21.47
C SER A 393 3.18 -5.60 -22.57
N SER A 394 4.03 -6.58 -22.84
CA SER A 394 5.03 -6.50 -23.90
C SER A 394 4.36 -6.39 -25.27
N PRO A 395 4.84 -5.50 -26.17
CA PRO A 395 4.33 -5.39 -27.54
C PRO A 395 4.36 -6.69 -28.37
N ASN A 396 5.15 -7.69 -27.95
CA ASN A 396 5.33 -8.95 -28.68
C ASN A 396 4.50 -10.13 -28.14
N SER A 397 3.56 -9.90 -27.20
CA SER A 397 2.79 -10.99 -26.57
C SER A 397 1.83 -11.73 -27.52
N GLU A 398 1.45 -11.14 -28.66
CA GLU A 398 0.43 -11.67 -29.57
C GLU A 398 0.97 -12.40 -30.82
N GLY A 399 2.27 -12.61 -30.96
CA GLY A 399 2.77 -13.34 -32.14
C GLY A 399 4.25 -13.65 -32.13
N THR A 400 4.58 -14.92 -31.92
CA THR A 400 5.85 -15.58 -32.30
C THR A 400 7.12 -15.30 -31.48
N GLY A 401 7.04 -15.31 -30.14
CA GLY A 401 8.22 -15.48 -29.29
C GLY A 401 7.89 -15.65 -27.80
N GLU A 402 8.47 -16.66 -27.15
CA GLU A 402 8.31 -17.01 -25.72
C GLU A 402 9.04 -16.05 -24.75
N THR A 403 9.44 -14.86 -25.23
CA THR A 403 10.28 -13.94 -24.45
C THR A 403 9.44 -13.23 -23.39
N ILE A 404 9.54 -13.72 -22.15
CA ILE A 404 8.90 -13.10 -20.99
C ILE A 404 9.66 -11.81 -20.66
N MET A 405 8.95 -10.67 -20.68
CA MET A 405 9.50 -9.36 -20.33
C MET A 405 8.71 -8.75 -19.17
N TYR A 406 9.41 -8.25 -18.17
CA TYR A 406 8.82 -7.54 -17.04
C TYR A 406 9.17 -6.06 -17.12
N ARG A 407 8.19 -5.20 -16.89
CA ARG A 407 8.43 -3.79 -16.62
C ARG A 407 8.30 -3.52 -15.14
N PHE A 408 9.25 -2.77 -14.61
CA PHE A 408 9.17 -2.28 -13.24
C PHE A 408 9.73 -0.86 -13.15
N GLY A 409 9.45 -0.21 -12.02
CA GLY A 409 9.98 1.10 -11.73
C GLY A 409 10.62 1.16 -10.37
N SER A 410 11.49 2.15 -10.22
CA SER A 410 12.10 2.51 -8.95
C SER A 410 12.06 4.03 -8.76
N VAL A 411 11.93 4.44 -7.51
CA VAL A 411 11.96 5.84 -7.10
C VAL A 411 12.99 6.02 -6.01
N GLY A 412 13.68 7.17 -6.03
CA GLY A 412 14.82 7.41 -5.14
C GLY A 412 14.77 8.73 -4.40
N GLN A 413 15.64 8.86 -3.41
CA GLN A 413 15.86 10.12 -2.70
C GLN A 413 16.51 11.19 -3.58
N ASP A 414 17.01 10.80 -4.74
CA ASP A 414 17.48 11.65 -5.83
C ASP A 414 16.35 12.35 -6.60
N THR A 415 15.10 12.15 -6.20
CA THR A 415 13.88 12.75 -6.78
C THR A 415 13.55 12.23 -8.19
N GLN A 416 14.14 11.11 -8.58
CA GLN A 416 13.97 10.50 -9.90
C GLN A 416 13.05 9.26 -9.87
N LEU A 417 12.25 9.13 -10.92
CA LEU A 417 11.59 7.90 -11.34
C LEU A 417 12.43 7.25 -12.43
N LEU A 418 12.83 6.01 -12.20
CA LEU A 418 13.46 5.16 -13.19
C LEU A 418 12.50 4.06 -13.61
N LEU A 419 12.45 3.76 -14.90
CA LEU A 419 11.72 2.61 -15.46
C LEU A 419 12.72 1.63 -16.04
N TRP A 420 12.43 0.34 -15.91
CA TRP A 420 13.31 -0.75 -16.27
C TRP A 420 12.50 -1.81 -17.02
N ASP A 421 13.08 -2.31 -18.11
CA ASP A 421 12.59 -3.51 -18.78
C ASP A 421 13.58 -4.64 -18.50
N LEU A 422 13.04 -5.79 -18.15
CA LEU A 422 13.81 -6.99 -17.86
C LEU A 422 13.36 -8.09 -18.80
N GLU A 423 14.19 -8.34 -19.80
CA GLU A 423 14.02 -9.42 -20.76
C GLU A 423 14.69 -10.69 -20.22
N MET A 424 13.91 -11.77 -20.08
CA MET A 424 14.41 -12.99 -19.43
C MET A 424 15.44 -13.75 -20.29
N ASP A 425 15.33 -13.67 -21.61
CA ASP A 425 16.28 -14.30 -22.54
C ASP A 425 17.67 -13.64 -22.49
N GLU A 426 17.77 -12.39 -22.02
CA GLU A 426 19.02 -11.65 -21.85
C GLU A 426 19.73 -11.92 -20.51
N ILE A 427 19.08 -12.58 -19.54
CA ILE A 427 19.68 -12.89 -18.22
C ILE A 427 20.72 -14.03 -18.31
N VAL A 428 20.99 -14.54 -19.53
CA VAL A 428 22.09 -15.48 -19.78
C VAL A 428 23.43 -14.77 -19.67
N VAL A 429 24.14 -15.01 -18.56
CA VAL A 429 25.50 -14.48 -18.31
C VAL A 429 26.45 -14.88 -19.46
N PRO A 430 27.23 -13.95 -20.04
CA PRO A 430 28.27 -14.32 -20.99
C PRO A 430 29.32 -15.23 -20.31
N LEU A 431 29.44 -16.48 -20.75
CA LEU A 431 30.57 -17.34 -20.42
C LEU A 431 31.87 -16.66 -20.84
N ARG A 432 32.66 -16.13 -19.90
CA ARG A 432 34.01 -15.68 -20.23
C ARG A 432 34.88 -16.89 -20.51
N ARG A 433 35.22 -17.09 -21.79
CA ARG A 433 36.38 -17.89 -22.20
C ARG A 433 37.64 -17.29 -21.54
N CYS A 434 38.54 -18.19 -21.13
CA CYS A 434 39.86 -17.83 -20.62
C CYS A 434 40.59 -16.86 -21.58
N PRO A 435 41.47 -15.98 -21.07
CA PRO A 435 42.29 -15.11 -21.91
C PRO A 435 43.10 -15.91 -22.94
N PRO A 436 43.30 -15.40 -24.17
CA PRO A 436 44.15 -16.08 -25.15
C PRO A 436 45.61 -16.00 -24.66
N GLY A 437 46.13 -17.11 -24.12
CA GLY A 437 47.54 -17.18 -23.68
C GLY A 437 47.85 -18.20 -22.57
N GLY A 438 46.85 -18.86 -21.96
CA GLY A 438 47.08 -19.94 -21.00
C GLY A 438 47.17 -21.30 -21.68
N SER A 439 48.32 -21.96 -21.61
CA SER A 439 48.52 -23.35 -22.07
C SER A 439 47.55 -24.32 -21.37
N PRO A 440 47.02 -25.35 -22.06
CA PRO A 440 46.06 -26.26 -21.48
C PRO A 440 46.78 -27.27 -20.57
N SER A 441 46.86 -26.98 -19.27
CA SER A 441 47.13 -28.02 -18.28
C SER A 441 45.82 -28.78 -18.03
N TYR A 442 45.70 -29.98 -18.61
CA TYR A 442 44.67 -30.95 -18.27
C TYR A 442 44.82 -31.38 -16.82
N SER A 443 44.20 -30.62 -15.91
CA SER A 443 43.86 -31.09 -14.58
C SER A 443 42.48 -31.70 -14.70
N ALA A 444 42.38 -33.02 -14.50
CA ALA A 444 41.12 -33.76 -14.43
C ALA A 444 40.36 -33.42 -13.14
N GLY A 445 39.96 -32.15 -13.00
CA GLY A 445 39.08 -31.65 -11.96
C GLY A 445 37.95 -30.86 -12.61
N ASN A 446 36.73 -31.37 -12.48
CA ASN A 446 35.44 -30.80 -12.86
C ASN A 446 35.47 -29.30 -13.23
N GLN A 447 35.57 -28.99 -14.52
CA GLN A 447 35.18 -27.69 -15.06
C GLN A 447 33.67 -27.68 -15.35
N SER A 448 32.87 -27.61 -14.27
CA SER A 448 31.42 -27.39 -14.35
C SER A 448 30.87 -26.71 -13.09
N SER A 449 31.67 -25.87 -12.42
CA SER A 449 31.25 -25.19 -11.19
C SER A 449 31.11 -23.69 -11.44
N HIS A 450 29.88 -23.19 -11.65
CA HIS A 450 29.28 -22.26 -10.68
C HIS A 450 27.88 -21.69 -10.99
N TRP A 451 27.19 -22.06 -12.08
CA TRP A 451 25.87 -21.47 -12.40
C TRP A 451 24.68 -22.42 -12.35
N ASP A 452 24.91 -23.73 -12.32
CA ASP A 452 23.84 -24.76 -12.34
C ASP A 452 23.41 -25.28 -10.96
N ASN A 453 23.98 -24.77 -9.87
CA ASN A 453 23.59 -25.20 -8.53
C ASN A 453 22.56 -24.24 -7.96
N VAL A 454 21.30 -24.64 -8.00
CA VAL A 454 20.22 -23.96 -7.27
C VAL A 454 20.62 -23.90 -5.79
N CYS A 455 20.69 -22.70 -5.21
CA CYS A 455 21.19 -22.53 -3.84
C CYS A 455 20.34 -23.34 -2.84
N PRO A 456 20.87 -24.03 -1.83
CA PRO A 456 20.03 -24.81 -0.92
C PRO A 456 19.00 -23.94 -0.16
N VAL A 457 17.82 -24.50 0.07
CA VAL A 457 16.75 -23.86 0.86
C VAL A 457 17.26 -23.58 2.28
N GLY A 458 16.94 -22.41 2.82
CA GLY A 458 17.36 -21.95 4.16
C GLY A 458 18.68 -21.19 4.17
N THR A 459 19.34 -21.01 3.02
CA THR A 459 20.65 -20.34 2.96
C THR A 459 20.51 -18.86 2.60
N LEU A 460 21.13 -17.98 3.39
CA LEU A 460 21.32 -16.56 3.04
C LEU A 460 22.62 -16.40 2.26
N GLN A 461 22.52 -15.89 1.03
CA GLN A 461 23.67 -15.72 0.16
C GLN A 461 24.44 -14.43 0.49
N PRO A 462 25.79 -14.44 0.42
CA PRO A 462 26.56 -13.22 0.42
C PRO A 462 26.28 -12.39 -0.84
N ALA A 463 26.67 -11.13 -0.83
CA ALA A 463 26.53 -10.28 -2.01
C ALA A 463 27.39 -10.84 -3.16
N PRO A 464 26.82 -11.09 -4.35
CA PRO A 464 27.61 -11.50 -5.50
C PRO A 464 28.51 -10.35 -5.97
N SER A 465 29.59 -10.67 -6.68
CA SER A 465 30.44 -9.67 -7.32
C SER A 465 29.67 -8.95 -8.43
N MET A 466 29.82 -7.62 -8.54
CA MET A 466 29.18 -6.87 -9.63
C MET A 466 29.63 -7.32 -11.03
N ARG A 467 30.76 -8.02 -11.12
CA ARG A 467 31.33 -8.51 -12.39
C ARG A 467 30.64 -9.79 -12.89
N ASP A 468 29.96 -10.48 -11.98
CA ASP A 468 29.40 -11.80 -12.21
C ASP A 468 27.89 -11.73 -12.49
N ILE A 469 27.26 -10.58 -12.24
CA ILE A 469 25.83 -10.35 -12.43
C ILE A 469 25.58 -9.35 -13.56
N PRO A 470 24.64 -9.62 -14.48
CA PRO A 470 24.20 -8.68 -15.50
C PRO A 470 23.78 -7.33 -14.90
N LYS A 471 24.18 -6.25 -15.57
CA LYS A 471 23.75 -4.89 -15.24
C LYS A 471 22.70 -4.43 -16.24
N ILE A 472 21.53 -4.04 -15.74
CA ILE A 472 20.47 -3.45 -16.54
C ILE A 472 20.54 -1.93 -16.44
N THR A 473 20.23 -1.26 -17.54
CA THR A 473 20.17 0.20 -17.62
C THR A 473 18.72 0.67 -17.59
N PRO A 474 18.42 1.82 -16.96
CA PRO A 474 17.07 2.34 -16.94
C PRO A 474 16.63 2.76 -18.35
N LEU A 475 15.44 2.33 -18.74
CA LEU A 475 14.73 2.77 -19.95
C LEU A 475 14.41 4.26 -19.89
N VAL A 476 14.03 4.73 -18.70
CA VAL A 476 13.70 6.13 -18.42
C VAL A 476 14.40 6.54 -17.13
N SER A 477 14.97 7.75 -17.12
CA SER A 477 15.40 8.44 -15.90
C SER A 477 14.77 9.83 -15.91
N HIS A 478 13.84 10.08 -14.99
CA HIS A 478 13.07 11.32 -15.00
C HIS A 478 12.90 11.91 -13.59
N ARG A 479 13.28 13.18 -13.43
CA ARG A 479 12.98 13.93 -12.20
C ARG A 479 11.50 14.28 -12.13
N VAL A 480 10.78 13.65 -11.22
CA VAL A 480 9.30 13.78 -11.09
C VAL A 480 8.88 14.72 -9.96
N HIS A 481 9.74 14.94 -8.95
CA HIS A 481 9.48 15.77 -7.78
C HIS A 481 10.67 16.66 -7.44
N ASN A 482 10.44 17.68 -6.60
CA ASN A 482 11.51 18.53 -6.06
C ASN A 482 12.08 17.96 -4.75
N GLU A 483 11.28 17.19 -4.03
CA GLU A 483 11.62 16.51 -2.78
C GLU A 483 11.84 15.01 -3.00
N PRO A 484 12.60 14.35 -2.10
CA PRO A 484 12.83 12.91 -2.14
C PRO A 484 11.54 12.12 -2.27
N LEU A 485 11.54 11.16 -3.20
CA LEU A 485 10.40 10.25 -3.37
C LEU A 485 10.31 9.28 -2.20
N SER A 486 9.09 8.85 -1.92
CA SER A 486 8.78 7.86 -0.88
C SER A 486 7.94 6.69 -1.38
N GLY A 487 7.31 6.79 -2.56
CA GLY A 487 6.47 5.71 -3.08
C GLY A 487 6.20 5.80 -4.57
N LEU A 488 5.90 4.64 -5.15
CA LEU A 488 5.54 4.40 -6.54
C LEU A 488 4.39 3.40 -6.59
N ILE A 489 3.32 3.73 -7.31
CA ILE A 489 2.16 2.83 -7.49
C ILE A 489 1.78 2.84 -8.96
N TYR A 490 1.62 1.66 -9.54
CA TYR A 490 1.05 1.49 -10.88
C TYR A 490 -0.46 1.29 -10.80
N THR A 491 -1.18 1.93 -11.71
CA THR A 491 -2.61 1.70 -11.95
C THR A 491 -2.82 1.40 -13.41
N GLN A 492 -4.03 0.95 -13.77
CA GLN A 492 -4.39 0.69 -15.17
C GLN A 492 -4.27 1.95 -16.04
N GLU A 493 -4.57 3.13 -15.49
CA GLU A 493 -4.63 4.37 -16.27
C GLU A 493 -3.39 5.25 -16.12
N SER A 494 -2.69 5.13 -14.99
CA SER A 494 -1.63 6.05 -14.60
C SER A 494 -0.53 5.42 -13.73
N VAL A 495 0.60 6.11 -13.63
CA VAL A 495 1.66 5.85 -12.65
C VAL A 495 1.57 6.94 -11.59
N LEU A 496 1.49 6.57 -10.32
CA LEU A 496 1.45 7.50 -9.21
C LEU A 496 2.83 7.58 -8.54
N THR A 497 3.28 8.81 -8.29
CA THR A 497 4.56 9.06 -7.61
C THR A 497 4.34 9.98 -6.42
N VAL A 498 5.01 9.68 -5.31
CA VAL A 498 4.77 10.33 -4.01
C VAL A 498 6.09 10.84 -3.45
N CYS A 499 6.10 12.06 -2.92
CA CYS A 499 7.23 12.61 -2.19
C CYS A 499 7.00 12.67 -0.67
N ARG A 500 8.09 12.88 0.08
CA ARG A 500 8.06 13.01 1.55
C ARG A 500 7.24 14.19 2.07
N ASP A 501 6.93 15.17 1.23
CA ASP A 501 6.09 16.32 1.59
C ASP A 501 4.59 16.05 1.40
N GLY A 502 4.20 14.82 1.02
CA GLY A 502 2.79 14.47 0.84
C GLY A 502 2.20 14.85 -0.52
N HIS A 503 3.03 15.24 -1.49
CA HIS A 503 2.56 15.52 -2.84
C HIS A 503 2.50 14.24 -3.66
N ILE A 504 1.35 14.00 -4.29
CA ILE A 504 1.07 12.84 -5.12
C ILE A 504 0.84 13.32 -6.55
N LYS A 505 1.65 12.85 -7.49
CA LYS A 505 1.50 13.16 -8.92
C LYS A 505 1.02 11.94 -9.68
N SER A 506 0.00 12.14 -10.51
CA SER A 506 -0.55 11.12 -11.41
C SER A 506 -0.06 11.34 -12.85
N TRP A 507 0.65 10.35 -13.38
CA TRP A 507 1.22 10.33 -14.72
C TRP A 507 0.41 9.40 -15.60
N MET A 508 -0.47 9.94 -16.44
CA MET A 508 -1.35 9.16 -17.30
C MET A 508 -0.54 8.40 -18.34
N ARG A 509 -0.91 7.13 -18.52
CA ARG A 509 -0.31 6.25 -19.52
C ARG A 509 -0.59 6.74 -20.95
N PRO A 510 0.27 6.40 -21.92
CA PRO A 510 0.00 6.61 -23.33
C PRO A 510 -1.35 6.00 -23.74
N GLY A 511 -2.09 6.64 -24.65
CA GLY A 511 -3.39 6.16 -25.15
C GLY A 511 -4.60 6.47 -24.26
N MET A 512 -4.45 6.58 -22.94
CA MET A 512 -5.59 6.82 -22.02
C MET A 512 -6.10 8.26 -22.04
N ALA A 513 -5.23 9.22 -22.37
CA ALA A 513 -5.58 10.64 -22.41
C ALA A 513 -6.51 11.02 -23.58
N GLU A 514 -6.55 10.24 -24.66
CA GLU A 514 -7.36 10.52 -25.86
C GLU A 514 -8.79 9.94 -25.76
N SER A 515 -8.97 8.88 -24.96
CA SER A 515 -10.29 8.27 -24.73
C SER A 515 -11.20 9.12 -23.83
N GLN A 516 -10.66 9.91 -22.90
CA GLN A 516 -11.48 10.77 -22.03
C GLN A 516 -11.99 12.03 -22.75
N SER A 517 -11.27 12.56 -23.73
CA SER A 517 -11.74 13.73 -24.53
C SER A 517 -12.89 13.38 -25.48
N ASN A 518 -12.99 12.13 -25.93
CA ASN A 518 -14.06 11.72 -26.86
C ASN A 518 -15.41 11.48 -26.17
N ASN A 519 -15.44 11.27 -24.85
CA ASN A 519 -16.69 11.05 -24.11
C ASN A 519 -17.38 12.36 -23.68
N THR A 520 -16.68 13.49 -23.74
CA THR A 520 -17.23 14.81 -23.38
C THR A 520 -17.89 15.56 -24.55
N GLU A 521 -17.82 15.07 -25.79
CA GLU A 521 -18.45 15.71 -26.96
C GLU A 521 -19.79 15.08 -27.40
N THR A 522 -20.27 14.02 -26.76
CA THR A 522 -21.53 13.35 -27.13
C THR A 522 -22.75 13.70 -26.29
N SER A 523 -22.81 14.91 -25.73
CA SER A 523 -24.03 15.41 -25.08
C SER A 523 -24.28 16.91 -25.30
N SER A 524 -24.41 17.34 -26.56
CA SER A 524 -25.21 18.53 -26.87
C SER A 524 -25.67 18.56 -28.33
N SER A 525 -27.00 18.71 -28.50
CA SER A 525 -27.78 19.03 -29.71
C SER A 525 -28.30 17.87 -30.59
N SER A 526 -29.49 17.39 -30.25
CA SER A 526 -30.60 17.24 -31.21
C SER A 526 -31.04 18.65 -31.66
N SER A 527 -31.53 18.97 -32.86
CA SER A 527 -32.13 18.26 -33.99
C SER A 527 -32.29 19.28 -35.13
N LEU A 528 -32.22 18.87 -36.42
CA LEU A 528 -33.29 19.06 -37.43
C LEU A 528 -32.86 18.74 -38.88
N LYS A 529 -33.64 17.83 -39.48
CA LYS A 529 -34.08 17.67 -40.89
C LYS A 529 -33.25 16.88 -41.92
N GLU A 530 -34.01 16.06 -42.63
CA GLU A 530 -33.69 14.91 -43.49
C GLU A 530 -33.29 15.23 -44.95
N LYS A 531 -32.42 14.34 -45.50
CA LYS A 531 -32.36 13.70 -46.85
C LYS A 531 -32.11 14.54 -48.13
N PRO A 532 -31.66 13.93 -49.26
CA PRO A 532 -30.99 12.63 -49.49
C PRO A 532 -29.71 12.69 -50.37
N LEU A 533 -29.02 11.54 -50.48
CA LEU A 533 -27.84 11.24 -51.29
C LEU A 533 -28.01 11.43 -52.81
N PHE A 534 -27.01 12.02 -53.47
CA PHE A 534 -26.61 11.71 -54.86
C PHE A 534 -25.12 11.99 -55.13
N SER A 535 -24.41 10.94 -55.59
CA SER A 535 -23.37 10.89 -56.64
C SER A 535 -22.45 12.11 -56.89
N SER A 536 -21.12 11.93 -56.82
CA SER A 536 -20.26 11.89 -58.03
C SER A 536 -18.73 11.87 -57.78
N LYS A 537 -18.11 10.93 -58.51
CA LYS A 537 -16.88 11.07 -59.32
C LYS A 537 -15.49 10.91 -58.68
N ILE A 538 -14.93 9.72 -58.99
CA ILE A 538 -13.51 9.40 -59.11
C ILE A 538 -12.88 10.25 -60.22
N VAL A 539 -11.75 10.90 -59.93
CA VAL A 539 -10.88 11.53 -60.93
C VAL A 539 -9.54 10.81 -60.93
N SER A 540 -9.26 10.12 -62.03
CA SER A 540 -7.92 9.67 -62.41
C SER A 540 -7.14 10.83 -63.01
N SER A 541 -5.88 11.05 -62.61
CA SER A 541 -4.93 11.84 -63.39
C SER A 541 -3.84 10.94 -63.96
N SER A 542 -3.75 10.95 -65.28
CA SER A 542 -2.69 10.35 -66.07
C SER A 542 -1.57 11.36 -66.27
N TYR A 543 -0.32 10.90 -66.22
CA TYR A 543 0.82 11.60 -66.81
C TYR A 543 1.36 10.77 -67.98
N LYS A 544 1.36 11.37 -69.18
CA LYS A 544 2.28 11.13 -70.31
C LYS A 544 3.24 12.34 -70.30
N LEU A 545 4.52 12.25 -70.59
CA LEU A 545 5.26 11.53 -71.64
C LEU A 545 6.51 10.86 -71.09
#